data_AF-A0A5Q8CN05-F1
#
_entry.id   AF-A0A5Q8CN05-F1
#
_cell.length_a   1.000
_cell.length_b   1.000
_cell.length_c   1.000
_cell.angle_alpha   90.00
_cell.angle_beta   90.00
_cell.angle_gamma   90.00
#
_symmetry.space_group_name_H-M   'P 1'
#
loop_
_entity.id
_entity.type
_entity.pdbx_description
1 polymer ?
#
loop_
_entity_poly.entity_id
_entity_poly.type
_entity_poly.pdbx_seq_one_letter_code
_entity_poly.pdbx_strand_id
1 'polypeptide(L)'
;MCRNIKTLFNFDPPATDDEVHDAALQFVRKLSGATKPSKRNEHAFNHAVEAIAAAARELLDSLETTQHPRNREDEAAKAKARSALRFA
;
A
#
# COMPACT_ATOMS: atom_id res chain seq x y z
N MET A 1 2.28 14.61 2.68
CA MET A 1 2.79 13.22 2.75
C MET A 1 1.64 12.25 2.83
N CYS A 2 1.65 11.15 2.07
CA CYS A 2 0.69 10.07 2.24
C CYS A 2 0.97 9.39 3.59
N ARG A 3 0.29 9.83 4.64
CA ARG A 3 0.50 9.36 6.02
C ARG A 3 0.14 7.88 6.25
N ASN A 4 -0.25 7.16 5.18
CA ASN A 4 -0.83 5.83 5.27
C ASN A 4 -0.28 4.81 4.24
N ILE A 5 0.82 5.12 3.53
CA ILE A 5 1.47 4.12 2.67
C ILE A 5 2.22 3.14 3.57
N LYS A 6 1.82 1.88 3.57
CA LYS A 6 2.46 0.79 4.30
C LYS A 6 3.54 0.14 3.42
N THR A 7 4.61 -0.35 4.04
CA THR A 7 5.60 -1.18 3.35
C THR A 7 4.98 -2.56 3.09
N LEU A 8 5.03 -3.03 1.84
CA LEU A 8 4.47 -4.33 1.43
C LEU A 8 5.54 -5.41 1.16
N PHE A 9 6.80 -5.01 0.92
CA PHE A 9 7.89 -5.94 0.62
C PHE A 9 8.39 -6.69 1.86
N ASN A 10 8.88 -7.92 1.64
CA ASN A 10 9.53 -8.78 2.64
C ASN A 10 8.63 -9.13 3.84
N PHE A 11 7.45 -9.70 3.54
CA PHE A 11 6.52 -10.25 4.52
C PHE A 11 6.21 -11.72 4.22
N ASP A 12 5.91 -12.48 5.27
CA ASP A 12 5.34 -13.83 5.18
C ASP A 12 4.00 -13.87 5.94
N PRO A 13 2.87 -14.14 5.26
CA PRO A 13 2.73 -14.38 3.81
C PRO A 13 3.04 -13.13 2.95
N PRO A 14 3.32 -13.26 1.65
CA PRO A 14 3.55 -12.12 0.75
C PRO A 14 2.36 -11.15 0.66
N ALA A 15 2.60 -9.93 0.17
CA ALA A 15 1.59 -8.89 -0.04
C ALA A 15 0.39 -9.41 -0.85
N THR A 16 -0.84 -9.21 -0.37
CA THR A 16 -2.05 -9.61 -1.11
C THR A 16 -2.37 -8.64 -2.23
N ASP A 17 -3.16 -9.06 -3.22
CA ASP A 17 -3.56 -8.18 -4.33
C ASP A 17 -4.37 -6.97 -3.83
N ASP A 18 -5.22 -7.15 -2.83
CA ASP A 18 -5.97 -6.07 -2.19
C ASP A 18 -5.03 -5.03 -1.56
N GLU A 19 -3.96 -5.46 -0.88
CA GLU A 19 -2.98 -4.54 -0.28
C GLU A 19 -2.24 -3.72 -1.36
N VAL A 20 -1.92 -4.35 -2.49
CA VAL A 20 -1.28 -3.69 -3.63
C VAL A 20 -2.26 -2.72 -4.32
N HIS A 21 -3.50 -3.13 -4.53
CA HIS A 21 -4.56 -2.29 -5.08
C HIS A 21 -4.82 -1.07 -4.19
N ASP A 22 -4.92 -1.27 -2.87
CA ASP A 22 -5.08 -0.17 -1.91
C ASP A 22 -3.92 0.82 -1.96
N ALA A 23 -2.67 0.34 -2.08
CA ALA A 23 -1.51 1.20 -2.23
C ALA A 23 -1.57 2.03 -3.53
N ALA A 24 -1.93 1.39 -4.65
CA ALA A 24 -2.14 2.06 -5.93
C ALA A 24 -3.25 3.12 -5.85
N LEU A 25 -4.38 2.80 -5.20
CA LEU A 25 -5.48 3.71 -4.98
C LEU A 25 -5.06 4.94 -4.16
N GLN A 26 -4.29 4.76 -3.09
CA GLN A 26 -3.77 5.89 -2.30
C GLN A 26 -2.82 6.77 -3.12
N PHE A 27 -2.00 6.18 -3.98
CA PHE A 27 -1.13 6.92 -4.89
C PHE A 27 -1.93 7.75 -5.89
N VAL A 28 -2.94 7.16 -6.55
CA VAL A 28 -3.79 7.88 -7.52
C VAL A 28 -4.59 8.99 -6.84
N ARG A 29 -5.15 8.75 -5.64
CA ARG A 29 -5.80 9.80 -4.82
C ARG A 29 -4.85 10.95 -4.51
N LYS A 30 -3.60 10.63 -4.19
CA LYS A 30 -2.57 11.64 -3.89
C LYS A 30 -2.26 12.51 -5.10
N LEU A 31 -2.12 11.91 -6.29
CA LEU A 31 -1.81 12.65 -7.51
C LEU A 31 -3.01 13.47 -8.02
N SER A 32 -4.20 12.85 -8.04
CA SER A 32 -5.42 13.50 -8.53
C SER A 32 -5.97 14.57 -7.59
N GLY A 33 -5.62 14.53 -6.30
CA GLY A 33 -6.22 15.39 -5.28
C GLY A 33 -7.68 15.03 -4.95
N ALA A 34 -8.22 13.95 -5.52
CA ALA A 34 -9.60 13.52 -5.35
C ALA A 34 -9.67 12.21 -4.56
N THR A 35 -10.42 12.19 -3.47
CA THR A 35 -10.69 10.95 -2.71
C THR A 35 -11.61 10.00 -3.48
N LYS A 36 -12.51 10.55 -4.30
CA LYS A 36 -13.39 9.84 -5.23
C LYS A 36 -13.37 10.55 -6.58
N PRO A 37 -13.29 9.83 -7.71
CA PRO A 37 -13.33 10.46 -9.03
C PRO A 37 -14.70 11.10 -9.29
N SER A 38 -14.72 12.13 -10.12
CA SER A 38 -15.98 12.60 -10.73
C SER A 38 -16.46 11.59 -11.77
N LYS A 39 -17.76 11.57 -12.09
CA LYS A 39 -18.32 10.68 -13.13
C LYS A 39 -17.56 10.76 -14.45
N ARG A 40 -17.11 11.96 -14.85
CA ARG A 40 -16.36 12.17 -16.09
C ARG A 40 -14.96 11.53 -16.07
N ASN A 41 -14.34 11.47 -14.89
CA ASN A 41 -12.96 11.02 -14.74
C ASN A 41 -12.85 9.58 -14.20
N GLU A 42 -13.97 8.93 -13.93
CA GLU A 42 -14.03 7.61 -13.29
C GLU A 42 -13.23 6.56 -14.06
N HIS A 43 -13.40 6.50 -15.38
CA HIS A 43 -12.64 5.58 -16.22
C HIS A 43 -11.12 5.81 -16.13
N ALA A 44 -10.67 7.06 -16.28
CA ALA A 44 -9.25 7.40 -16.21
C ALA A 44 -8.65 7.11 -14.83
N PHE A 45 -9.42 7.37 -13.76
CA PHE A 45 -9.02 7.12 -12.39
C PHE A 45 -8.85 5.61 -12.13
N ASN A 46 -9.87 4.81 -12.46
CA ASN A 46 -9.85 3.36 -12.24
C ASN A 46 -8.75 2.69 -13.08
N HIS A 47 -8.60 3.08 -14.35
CA HIS A 47 -7.53 2.58 -15.20
C HIS A 47 -6.14 2.85 -14.61
N ALA A 48 -5.92 4.06 -14.06
CA ALA A 48 -4.64 4.38 -13.42
C ALA A 48 -4.39 3.50 -12.19
N VAL A 49 -5.40 3.25 -11.36
CA VAL A 49 -5.28 2.37 -10.19
C VAL A 49 -4.86 0.96 -10.61
N GLU A 50 -5.54 0.37 -11.59
CA GLU A 50 -5.22 -0.99 -12.07
C GLU A 50 -3.81 -1.07 -12.66
N ALA A 51 -3.43 -0.12 -13.51
CA ALA A 51 -2.11 -0.10 -14.14
C ALA A 51 -0.97 0.03 -13.10
N ILE A 52 -1.18 0.85 -12.07
CA ILE A 52 -0.21 1.02 -10.99
C ILE A 52 -0.18 -0.21 -10.08
N ALA A 53 -1.31 -0.84 -9.81
CA ALA A 53 -1.36 -2.07 -9.03
C ALA A 53 -0.59 -3.20 -9.73
N ALA A 54 -0.77 -3.37 -11.04
CA ALA A 54 -0.03 -4.33 -11.84
C ALA A 54 1.49 -4.07 -11.80
N ALA A 55 1.92 -2.82 -12.03
CA ALA A 55 3.34 -2.46 -11.99
C ALA A 55 3.93 -2.62 -10.57
N ALA A 56 3.15 -2.34 -9.53
CA ALA A 56 3.57 -2.53 -8.14
C ALA A 56 3.70 -4.02 -7.78
N ARG A 57 2.81 -4.88 -8.30
CA ARG A 57 2.92 -6.33 -8.15
C ARG A 57 4.19 -6.85 -8.80
N GLU A 58 4.44 -6.48 -10.06
CA GLU A 58 5.67 -6.86 -10.76
C GLU A 58 6.92 -6.41 -10.01
N LEU A 59 6.93 -5.18 -9.48
CA LEU A 59 8.00 -4.70 -8.63
C LEU A 59 8.18 -5.61 -7.41
N LEU A 60 7.12 -5.88 -6.64
CA LEU A 60 7.19 -6.69 -5.43
C LEU A 60 7.70 -8.11 -5.69
N ASP A 61 7.30 -8.70 -6.82
CA ASP A 61 7.71 -10.05 -7.22
C ASP A 61 9.18 -10.07 -7.70
N SER A 62 9.70 -8.95 -8.22
CA SER A 62 11.09 -8.82 -8.69
C SER A 62 12.11 -8.46 -7.61
N LEU A 63 11.65 -7.98 -6.45
CA LEU A 63 12.55 -7.53 -5.38
C LEU A 63 13.14 -8.73 -4.61
N GLU A 64 14.46 -8.71 -4.44
CA GLU A 64 15.19 -9.72 -3.68
C GLU A 64 15.78 -9.13 -2.39
N THR A 65 15.90 -9.95 -1.35
CA THR A 65 16.54 -9.56 -0.08
C THR A 65 17.12 -10.78 0.64
N THR A 66 18.22 -10.56 1.37
CA THR A 66 18.80 -11.56 2.28
C THR A 66 18.20 -11.49 3.69
N GLN A 67 17.36 -10.47 3.96
CA GLN A 67 16.72 -10.30 5.27
C GLN A 67 15.60 -11.32 5.48
N HIS A 68 15.42 -11.75 6.72
CA HIS A 68 14.30 -12.63 7.06
C HIS A 68 12.96 -11.91 6.84
N PRO A 69 11.92 -12.61 6.34
CA PRO A 69 10.58 -12.05 6.20
C PRO A 69 10.02 -11.55 7.52
N ARG A 70 9.25 -10.46 7.45
CA ARG A 70 8.54 -9.92 8.62
C ARG A 70 7.15 -10.52 8.73
N ASN A 71 6.67 -10.68 9.96
CA ASN A 71 5.28 -11.04 10.22
C ASN A 71 4.42 -9.77 10.33
N ARG A 72 3.26 -9.76 9.65
CA ARG A 72 2.35 -8.61 9.66
C ARG A 72 1.73 -8.32 11.03
N GLU A 73 1.34 -9.36 11.76
CA GLU A 73 0.72 -9.23 13.08
C GLU A 73 1.70 -8.63 14.09
N ASP A 74 2.97 -9.06 14.04
CA ASP A 74 4.04 -8.50 14.87
C ASP A 74 4.27 -7.02 14.56
N GLU A 75 4.33 -6.64 13.28
CA GLU A 75 4.50 -5.24 12.89
C GLU A 75 3.30 -4.38 13.28
N ALA A 76 2.08 -4.91 13.20
CA ALA A 76 0.87 -4.25 13.66
C ALA A 76 0.88 -4.07 15.19
N ALA A 77 1.29 -5.09 15.94
CA ALA A 77 1.41 -5.03 17.40
C ALA A 77 2.46 -3.99 17.84
N LYS A 78 3.63 -3.98 17.19
CA LYS A 78 4.67 -2.96 17.42
C LYS A 78 4.16 -1.56 17.11
N ALA A 79 3.40 -1.38 16.02
CA ALA A 79 2.80 -0.09 15.68
C ALA A 79 1.79 0.37 16.74
N LYS A 80 0.93 -0.54 17.24
CA LYS A 80 -0.03 -0.25 18.30
C LYS A 80 0.67 0.15 19.61
N ALA A 81 1.71 -0.58 20.00
CA ALA A 81 2.50 -0.28 21.21
C ALA A 81 3.16 1.11 21.11
N ARG A 82 3.79 1.43 19.96
CA ARG A 82 4.35 2.78 19.71
C ARG A 82 3.29 3.87 19.78
N SER A 83 2.09 3.62 19.26
CA SER A 83 0.99 4.57 19.34
C SER A 83 0.53 4.80 20.77
N ALA A 84 0.41 3.73 21.57
CA ALA A 84 0.02 3.83 22.98
C ALA A 84 1.00 4.69 23.79
N LEU A 85 2.32 4.51 23.59
CA LEU A 85 3.36 5.34 24.23
C LEU A 85 3.27 6.82 23.84
N ARG A 86 2.82 7.13 22.62
CA ARG A 86 2.70 8.51 22.14
C ARG A 86 1.49 9.25 22.73
N PHE A 87 0.48 8.51 23.18
CA PHE A 87 -0.77 9.04 23.70
C PHE A 87 -0.97 8.78 25.20
N ALA A 88 0.03 8.24 25.87
CA ALA A 88 0.15 8.20 27.33
C ALA A 88 0.74 9.52 27.83
#